data_AF-A0A1T5I060-F1
#
_entry.id   AF-A0A1T5I060-F1
#
_cell.length_a   1.000
_cell.length_b   1.000
_cell.length_c   1.000
_cell.angle_alpha   90.00
_cell.angle_beta   90.00
_cell.angle_gamma   90.00
#
_symmetry.space_group_name_H-M   'P 1'
#
loop_
_entity.id
_entity.type
_entity.pdbx_description
1 polymer ?
#
loop_
_entity_poly.entity_id
_entity_poly.type
_entity_poly.pdbx_seq_one_letter_code
_entity_poly.pdbx_strand_id
1 'polypeptide(L)'
;MITNSKIRFNQHAFFSATLPVKISDAQIKRHINDQHVRQLKDVRCPLYLRFNASRTGGTWWFYRYEAGKQYPYRITKYPGTQAKDIMDVVSAVSVQIAKGKAIECNRFETVDQLVDWHVQRQYTLKRSTKERLNNLKSMAEPHVMSLFHGVAIMDIDHQKIDSALIQPMFEQGYSVSYVRANFFLLKTAFSIARRLKYITTNPLS
;
A
#
# COMPACT_ATOMS: atom_id res chain seq x y z
N MET A 1 -29.98 36.25 -6.71
CA MET A 1 -29.69 34.98 -7.41
C MET A 1 -28.60 34.27 -6.63
N ILE A 2 -28.95 33.21 -5.90
CA ILE A 2 -28.00 32.46 -5.07
C ILE A 2 -27.42 31.35 -5.95
N THR A 3 -26.13 31.46 -6.29
CA THR A 3 -25.41 30.48 -7.08
C THR A 3 -25.32 29.19 -6.27
N ASN A 4 -26.04 28.15 -6.71
CA ASN A 4 -25.94 26.80 -6.17
C ASN A 4 -24.52 26.26 -6.45
N SER A 5 -23.61 26.48 -5.50
CA SER A 5 -22.33 25.79 -5.43
C SER A 5 -22.62 24.29 -5.29
N LYS A 6 -22.69 23.58 -6.41
CA LYS A 6 -22.71 22.11 -6.43
C LYS A 6 -21.41 21.65 -5.78
N ILE A 7 -21.46 21.37 -4.48
CA ILE A 7 -20.42 20.64 -3.77
C ILE A 7 -20.29 19.31 -4.50
N ARG A 8 -19.28 19.20 -5.38
CA ARG A 8 -18.91 17.92 -5.98
C ARG A 8 -18.27 17.11 -4.86
N PHE A 9 -19.03 16.19 -4.29
CA PHE A 9 -18.42 15.12 -3.49
C PHE A 9 -17.40 14.43 -4.39
N ASN A 10 -16.14 14.36 -3.94
CA ASN A 10 -15.16 13.54 -4.63
C ASN A 10 -15.71 12.10 -4.61
N GLN A 11 -16.10 11.58 -5.78
CA GLN A 11 -16.68 10.24 -5.91
C GLN A 11 -15.64 9.14 -5.59
N HIS A 12 -14.37 9.54 -5.44
CA HIS A 12 -13.25 8.76 -4.95
C HIS A 12 -12.78 9.19 -3.55
N ALA A 13 -13.57 9.99 -2.82
CA ALA A 13 -13.27 10.39 -1.44
C ALA A 13 -13.20 9.15 -0.56
N PHE A 14 -11.97 8.70 -0.30
CA PHE A 14 -11.56 7.79 0.77
C PHE A 14 -12.60 6.72 1.14
N PHE A 15 -12.90 5.80 0.23
CA PHE A 15 -13.50 4.55 0.67
C PHE A 15 -12.47 3.83 1.54
N SER A 16 -12.76 3.73 2.85
CA SER A 16 -12.10 2.75 3.72
C SER A 16 -12.59 1.37 3.32
N ALA A 17 -11.98 0.86 2.25
CA ALA A 17 -12.45 -0.21 1.41
C ALA A 17 -12.03 -1.60 1.94
N THR A 18 -12.17 -1.80 3.25
CA THR A 18 -11.87 -3.08 3.92
C THR A 18 -13.16 -3.85 4.18
N LEU A 19 -13.34 -4.97 3.50
CA LEU A 19 -14.52 -5.82 3.69
C LEU A 19 -14.16 -7.02 4.59
N PRO A 20 -14.73 -7.13 5.81
CA PRO A 20 -14.54 -8.30 6.66
C PRO A 20 -15.37 -9.48 6.14
N VAL A 21 -14.71 -10.57 5.75
CA VAL A 21 -15.35 -11.80 5.27
C VAL A 21 -14.56 -13.03 5.73
N LYS A 22 -15.18 -14.20 5.71
CA LYS A 22 -14.42 -15.46 5.72
C LYS A 22 -13.78 -15.62 4.34
N ILE A 23 -12.50 -15.30 4.21
CA ILE A 23 -11.86 -15.25 2.89
C ILE A 23 -11.83 -16.67 2.29
N SER A 24 -12.28 -16.76 1.05
CA SER A 24 -12.27 -17.96 0.21
C SER A 24 -12.11 -17.51 -1.24
N ASP A 25 -11.68 -18.40 -2.13
CA ASP A 25 -11.48 -18.05 -3.55
C ASP A 25 -12.77 -17.56 -4.22
N ALA A 26 -13.94 -18.04 -3.77
CA ALA A 26 -15.24 -17.53 -4.21
C ALA A 26 -15.48 -16.07 -3.79
N GLN A 27 -15.18 -15.71 -2.53
CA GLN A 27 -15.30 -14.33 -2.04
C GLN A 27 -14.30 -13.41 -2.74
N ILE A 28 -13.08 -13.90 -3.00
CA ILE A 28 -12.08 -13.13 -3.75
C ILE A 28 -12.60 -12.81 -5.15
N LYS A 29 -13.04 -13.82 -5.91
CA LYS A 29 -13.58 -13.62 -7.26
C LYS A 29 -14.78 -12.68 -7.28
N ARG A 30 -15.65 -12.74 -6.26
CA ARG A 30 -16.81 -11.85 -6.12
C ARG A 30 -16.42 -10.38 -5.97
N HIS A 31 -15.36 -10.09 -5.21
CA HIS A 31 -15.05 -8.72 -4.79
C HIS A 31 -13.81 -8.11 -5.46
N ILE A 32 -13.02 -8.89 -6.22
CA ILE A 32 -11.79 -8.38 -6.84
C ILE A 32 -12.03 -7.23 -7.82
N ASN A 33 -13.14 -7.29 -8.56
CA ASN A 33 -13.55 -6.25 -9.52
C ASN A 33 -14.41 -5.14 -8.89
N ASP A 34 -14.77 -5.27 -7.61
CA ASP A 34 -15.55 -4.25 -6.91
C ASP A 34 -14.65 -3.05 -6.56
N GLN A 35 -14.92 -1.91 -7.19
CA GLN A 35 -14.12 -0.70 -7.00
C GLN A 35 -14.26 -0.12 -5.59
N HIS A 36 -15.32 -0.46 -4.86
CA HIS A 36 -15.52 -0.04 -3.46
C HIS A 36 -14.78 -0.93 -2.46
N VAL A 37 -14.25 -2.08 -2.88
CA VAL A 37 -13.48 -3.00 -2.03
C VAL A 37 -12.02 -3.03 -2.47
N ARG A 38 -11.12 -2.55 -1.61
CA ARG A 38 -9.66 -2.50 -1.85
C ARG A 38 -8.96 -3.67 -1.17
N GLN A 39 -9.51 -4.13 -0.06
CA GLN A 39 -8.97 -5.26 0.66
C GLN A 39 -10.06 -6.08 1.34
N LEU A 40 -9.85 -7.40 1.40
CA LEU A 40 -10.61 -8.30 2.24
C LEU A 40 -9.86 -8.48 3.55
N LYS A 41 -10.59 -8.52 4.67
CA LYS A 41 -10.07 -8.89 5.99
C LYS A 41 -10.68 -10.23 6.37
N ASP A 42 -9.85 -11.21 6.72
CA ASP A 42 -10.36 -12.47 7.24
C ASP A 42 -10.96 -12.26 8.64
N VAL A 43 -12.15 -12.79 8.88
CA VAL A 43 -12.81 -12.71 10.18
C VAL A 43 -12.19 -13.65 11.23
N ARG A 44 -11.45 -14.68 10.80
CA ARG A 44 -10.89 -15.73 11.67
C ARG A 44 -9.52 -15.37 12.23
N CYS A 45 -8.75 -14.54 11.51
CA CYS A 45 -7.37 -14.24 11.83
C CYS A 45 -7.00 -12.85 11.28
N PRO A 46 -5.90 -12.22 11.75
CA PRO A 46 -5.49 -10.89 11.29
C PRO A 46 -4.81 -10.95 9.90
N LEU A 47 -5.44 -11.65 8.96
CA LEU A 47 -5.05 -11.81 7.57
C LEU A 47 -5.88 -10.88 6.69
N TYR A 48 -5.23 -10.28 5.71
CA TYR A 48 -5.83 -9.36 4.75
C TYR A 48 -5.35 -9.72 3.35
N LEU A 49 -6.25 -9.65 2.37
CA LEU A 49 -5.89 -9.66 0.96
C LEU A 49 -6.11 -8.25 0.41
N ARG A 50 -5.03 -7.58 0.01
CA ARG A 50 -5.10 -6.26 -0.65
C ARG A 50 -5.06 -6.44 -2.15
N PHE A 51 -6.10 -6.01 -2.86
CA PHE A 51 -6.16 -6.09 -4.31
C PHE A 51 -5.18 -5.12 -4.97
N ASN A 52 -4.53 -5.57 -6.05
CA ASN A 52 -3.68 -4.72 -6.88
C ASN A 52 -4.51 -3.73 -7.71
N ALA A 53 -3.88 -2.65 -8.16
CA ALA A 53 -4.56 -1.61 -8.93
C ALA A 53 -5.21 -2.16 -10.21
N SER A 54 -4.58 -3.16 -10.85
CA SER A 54 -5.09 -3.82 -12.05
C SER A 54 -6.27 -4.77 -11.81
N ARG A 55 -6.67 -5.01 -10.55
CA ARG A 55 -7.73 -5.96 -10.15
C ARG A 55 -7.55 -7.37 -10.72
N THR A 56 -6.30 -7.78 -10.97
CA THR A 56 -5.95 -9.13 -11.46
C THR A 56 -5.50 -10.05 -10.34
N GLY A 57 -5.18 -9.49 -9.18
CA GLY A 57 -4.72 -10.25 -8.04
C GLY A 57 -4.58 -9.39 -6.80
N GLY A 58 -3.65 -9.77 -5.93
CA GLY A 58 -3.40 -9.02 -4.72
C GLY A 58 -2.25 -9.54 -3.90
N THR A 59 -2.10 -8.95 -2.73
CA THR A 59 -1.03 -9.28 -1.79
C THR A 59 -1.65 -9.69 -0.47
N TRP A 60 -1.20 -10.82 0.05
CA TRP A 60 -1.56 -11.29 1.38
C TRP A 60 -0.71 -10.60 2.44
N TRP A 61 -1.39 -10.03 3.43
CA TRP A 61 -0.81 -9.36 4.58
C TRP A 61 -1.31 -10.00 5.85
N PHE A 62 -0.39 -10.35 6.75
CA PHE A 62 -0.69 -10.80 8.08
C PHE A 62 -0.22 -9.76 9.09
N TYR A 63 -1.02 -9.52 10.12
CA TYR A 63 -0.71 -8.55 11.14
C TYR A 63 -0.53 -9.22 12.48
N ARG A 64 0.62 -8.98 13.10
CA ARG A 64 0.83 -9.33 14.51
C ARG A 64 0.53 -8.12 15.36
N TYR A 65 -0.21 -8.33 16.44
CA TYR A 65 -0.47 -7.32 17.45
C TYR A 65 0.34 -7.69 18.69
N GLU A 66 1.26 -6.82 19.10
CA GLU A 66 2.12 -7.03 20.27
C GLU A 66 2.38 -5.68 20.96
N ALA A 67 2.19 -5.64 22.28
CA ALA A 67 2.38 -4.45 23.11
C ALA A 67 1.67 -3.18 22.58
N GLY A 68 0.44 -3.34 22.09
CA GLY A 68 -0.36 -2.25 21.51
C GLY A 68 0.15 -1.74 20.16
N LYS A 69 1.16 -2.39 19.56
CA LYS A 69 1.70 -2.08 18.23
C LYS A 69 1.27 -3.12 17.22
N GLN A 70 1.05 -2.67 15.99
CA GLN A 70 0.69 -3.50 14.85
C GLN A 70 1.90 -3.66 13.95
N TYR A 71 2.30 -4.91 13.72
CA TYR A 71 3.42 -5.28 12.87
C TYR A 71 2.90 -5.94 11.58
N PRO A 72 3.00 -5.28 10.42
CA PRO A 72 2.63 -5.87 9.14
C PRO A 72 3.68 -6.88 8.67
N TYR A 73 3.22 -8.02 8.18
CA TYR A 73 4.00 -9.02 7.48
C TYR A 73 3.36 -9.28 6.13
N ARG A 74 4.09 -9.03 5.05
CA ARG A 74 3.68 -9.49 3.73
C ARG A 74 4.05 -10.95 3.58
N ILE A 75 3.09 -11.79 3.17
CA ILE A 75 3.30 -13.23 3.08
C ILE A 75 3.60 -13.63 1.63
N THR A 76 2.65 -13.40 0.73
CA THR A 76 2.69 -13.90 -0.65
C THR A 76 1.71 -13.12 -1.54
N LYS A 77 1.65 -13.44 -2.84
CA LYS A 77 0.76 -12.82 -3.83
C LYS A 77 -0.37 -13.78 -4.22
N TYR A 78 -1.56 -13.25 -4.45
CA TYR A 78 -2.69 -13.93 -5.10
C TYR A 78 -2.68 -13.56 -6.59
N PRO A 79 -2.93 -14.49 -7.54
CA PRO A 79 -3.39 -15.88 -7.34
C PRO A 79 -2.30 -16.92 -7.06
N GLY A 80 -1.02 -16.52 -6.96
CA GLY A 80 0.10 -17.45 -6.72
C GLY A 80 -0.06 -18.32 -5.47
N THR A 81 -0.73 -17.81 -4.43
CA THR A 81 -1.25 -18.60 -3.30
C THR A 81 -2.75 -18.37 -3.17
N GLN A 82 -3.53 -19.45 -3.31
CA GLN A 82 -4.99 -19.41 -3.21
C GLN A 82 -5.45 -19.29 -1.75
N ALA A 83 -6.71 -18.90 -1.55
CA ALA A 83 -7.27 -18.71 -0.21
C ALA A 83 -7.37 -20.00 0.60
N LYS A 84 -7.46 -21.16 -0.07
CA LYS A 84 -7.42 -22.47 0.58
C LYS A 84 -6.06 -22.78 1.21
N ASP A 85 -4.96 -22.33 0.59
CA ASP A 85 -3.59 -22.69 0.97
C ASP A 85 -2.96 -21.63 1.89
N ILE A 86 -3.49 -20.39 1.90
CA ILE A 86 -2.88 -19.27 2.63
C ILE A 86 -2.82 -19.49 4.15
N MET A 87 -3.77 -20.24 4.72
CA MET A 87 -3.82 -20.47 6.17
C MET A 87 -2.64 -21.30 6.66
N ASP A 88 -2.17 -22.26 5.86
CA ASP A 88 -0.97 -23.05 6.16
C ASP A 88 0.28 -22.18 6.13
N VAL A 89 0.36 -21.25 5.16
CA VAL A 89 1.45 -20.28 5.07
C VAL A 89 1.43 -19.33 6.28
N VAL A 90 0.26 -18.84 6.69
CA VAL A 90 0.11 -17.99 7.89
C VAL A 90 0.58 -18.73 9.14
N SER A 91 0.24 -20.01 9.29
CA SER A 91 0.69 -20.83 10.41
C SER A 91 2.22 -20.95 10.44
N ALA A 92 2.83 -21.31 9.30
CA ALA A 92 4.28 -21.41 9.17
C ALA A 92 5.00 -20.08 9.46
N VAL A 93 4.49 -18.97 8.91
CA VAL A 93 5.03 -17.62 9.15
C VAL A 93 4.88 -17.22 10.62
N SER A 94 3.75 -17.52 11.26
CA SER A 94 3.54 -17.22 12.69
C SER A 94 4.56 -17.92 13.58
N VAL A 95 4.87 -19.19 13.27
CA VAL A 95 5.90 -19.96 13.98
C VAL A 95 7.29 -19.34 13.78
N GLN A 96 7.63 -18.92 12.55
CA GLN A 96 8.93 -18.29 12.28
C GLN A 96 9.09 -16.94 12.99
N ILE A 97 8.03 -16.13 13.01
CA ILE A 97 7.99 -14.85 13.74
C ILE A 97 8.17 -15.09 15.24
N ALA A 98 7.46 -16.07 15.81
CA ALA A 98 7.59 -16.44 17.22
C ALA A 98 9.02 -16.89 17.59
N LYS A 99 9.72 -17.52 16.64
CA LYS A 99 11.13 -17.93 16.78
C LYS A 99 12.14 -16.78 16.60
N GLY A 100 11.68 -15.55 16.39
CA GLY A 100 12.55 -14.37 16.28
C GLY A 100 13.39 -14.31 15.01
N LYS A 101 13.11 -15.14 13.99
CA LYS A 101 13.82 -15.02 12.71
C LYS A 101 13.39 -13.73 12.01
N ALA A 102 14.34 -12.83 11.83
CA ALA A 102 14.20 -11.72 10.89
C ALA A 102 14.03 -12.35 9.49
N ILE A 103 12.84 -12.22 8.92
CA ILE A 103 12.58 -12.67 7.55
C ILE A 103 13.32 -11.68 6.63
N GLU A 104 14.55 -12.01 6.27
CA GLU A 104 15.32 -11.30 5.24
C GLU A 104 14.75 -11.65 3.86
N CYS A 105 13.66 -10.99 3.48
CA CYS A 105 13.29 -10.89 2.07
C CYS A 105 14.06 -9.70 1.46
N ASN A 106 14.41 -9.79 0.17
CA ASN A 106 14.72 -8.60 -0.66
C ASN A 106 13.82 -7.44 -0.21
N ARG A 107 14.41 -6.38 0.33
CA ARG A 107 13.72 -5.43 1.23
C ARG A 107 12.38 -4.93 0.69
N PHE A 108 12.26 -4.81 -0.63
CA PHE A 108 11.02 -4.51 -1.34
C PHE A 108 11.13 -4.86 -2.84
N GLU A 109 10.07 -5.46 -3.40
CA GLU A 109 9.88 -5.77 -4.82
C GLU A 109 8.92 -4.79 -5.52
N THR A 110 7.97 -4.23 -4.76
CA THR A 110 6.90 -3.36 -5.27
C THR A 110 6.98 -1.95 -4.71
N VAL A 111 6.46 -0.98 -5.45
CA VAL A 111 6.53 0.46 -5.13
C VAL A 111 5.90 0.75 -3.77
N ASP A 112 4.77 0.15 -3.46
CA ASP A 112 4.09 0.31 -2.17
C ASP A 112 4.93 -0.20 -0.98
N GLN A 113 5.76 -1.24 -1.16
CA GLN A 113 6.70 -1.70 -0.11
C GLN A 113 7.85 -0.72 0.09
N LEU A 114 8.40 -0.21 -1.01
CA LEU A 114 9.48 0.78 -0.96
C LEU A 114 9.01 2.04 -0.24
N VAL A 115 7.78 2.48 -0.50
CA VAL A 115 7.18 3.66 0.14
C VAL A 115 6.88 3.39 1.62
N ASP A 116 6.28 2.24 1.96
CA ASP A 116 6.04 1.88 3.37
C ASP A 116 7.36 1.84 4.16
N TRP A 117 8.39 1.16 3.62
CA TRP A 117 9.71 1.14 4.21
C TRP A 117 10.26 2.56 4.44
N HIS A 118 10.12 3.44 3.46
CA HIS A 118 10.58 4.81 3.58
C HIS A 118 9.84 5.55 4.71
N VAL A 119 8.52 5.41 4.81
CA VAL A 119 7.71 5.98 5.89
C VAL A 119 8.16 5.45 7.25
N GLN A 120 8.26 4.12 7.41
CA GLN A 120 8.73 3.50 8.66
C GLN A 120 10.12 4.03 9.05
N ARG A 121 11.03 4.14 8.08
CA ARG A 121 12.36 4.69 8.29
C ARG A 121 12.31 6.14 8.83
N GLN A 122 11.42 6.98 8.33
CA GLN A 122 11.28 8.35 8.85
C GLN A 122 10.78 8.36 10.30
N TYR A 123 9.84 7.48 10.65
CA TYR A 123 9.39 7.30 12.04
C TYR A 123 10.52 6.81 12.96
N THR A 124 11.36 5.89 12.48
CA THR A 124 12.52 5.39 13.26
C THR A 124 13.55 6.49 13.49
N LEU A 125 13.84 7.29 12.46
CA LEU A 125 14.86 8.35 12.57
C LEU A 125 14.44 9.51 13.46
N LYS A 126 13.13 9.77 13.63
CA LYS A 126 12.58 10.85 14.47
C LYS A 126 13.18 12.24 14.19
N ARG A 127 13.67 12.48 12.97
CA ARG A 127 14.24 13.78 12.53
C ARG A 127 13.19 14.79 12.09
N SER A 128 11.92 14.54 12.40
CA SER A 128 10.78 15.35 12.00
C SER A 128 9.75 15.34 13.12
N THR A 129 8.91 16.38 13.17
CA THR A 129 7.84 16.45 14.16
C THR A 129 6.81 15.35 13.92
N LYS A 130 6.05 15.02 14.98
CA LYS A 130 5.01 13.98 14.93
C LYS A 130 3.94 14.31 13.89
N GLU A 131 3.58 15.59 13.75
CA GLU A 131 2.60 16.08 12.78
C GLU A 131 3.10 15.85 11.36
N ARG A 132 4.37 16.15 11.06
CA ARG A 132 4.95 15.94 9.73
C ARG A 132 5.02 14.46 9.37
N LEU A 133 5.37 13.60 10.33
CA LEU A 133 5.39 12.15 10.13
C LEU A 133 3.98 11.60 9.90
N ASN A 134 2.99 12.07 10.65
CA ASN A 134 1.59 11.70 10.45
C ASN A 134 1.07 12.15 9.08
N ASN A 135 1.40 13.38 8.65
CA ASN A 135 1.04 13.86 7.32
C ASN A 135 1.69 13.03 6.21
N LEU A 136 2.98 12.67 6.37
CA LEU A 136 3.68 11.78 5.45
C LEU A 136 2.95 10.43 5.31
N LYS A 137 2.56 9.83 6.44
CA LYS A 137 1.80 8.57 6.47
C LYS A 137 0.43 8.71 5.82
N SER A 138 -0.32 9.76 6.16
CA SER A 138 -1.64 10.06 5.60
C SER A 138 -1.61 10.37 4.11
N MET A 139 -0.49 10.81 3.55
CA MET A 139 -0.30 10.92 2.10
C MET A 139 0.07 9.56 1.48
N ALA A 140 1.00 8.85 2.12
CA ALA A 140 1.53 7.58 1.61
C ALA A 140 0.45 6.50 1.48
N GLU A 141 -0.35 6.24 2.52
CA GLU A 141 -1.28 5.10 2.55
C GLU A 141 -2.45 5.22 1.54
N PRO A 142 -3.12 6.38 1.41
CA PRO A 142 -4.30 6.50 0.55
C PRO A 142 -3.97 6.82 -0.90
N HIS A 143 -2.88 7.57 -1.16
CA HIS A 143 -2.51 7.94 -2.52
C HIS A 143 -1.45 6.99 -3.04
N VAL A 144 -0.22 7.11 -2.58
CA VAL A 144 0.93 6.47 -3.21
C VAL A 144 0.87 4.95 -3.10
N MET A 145 0.72 4.41 -1.90
CA MET A 145 0.66 2.96 -1.68
C MET A 145 -0.62 2.34 -2.26
N SER A 146 -1.70 3.11 -2.37
CA SER A 146 -2.95 2.63 -2.98
C SER A 146 -2.82 2.48 -4.48
N LEU A 147 -2.38 3.55 -5.13
CA LEU A 147 -2.32 3.64 -6.59
C LEU A 147 -1.25 2.71 -7.16
N PHE A 148 -0.16 2.50 -6.41
CA PHE A 148 0.93 1.63 -6.82
C PHE A 148 0.97 0.28 -6.08
N HIS A 149 -0.15 -0.15 -5.48
CA HIS A 149 -0.21 -1.44 -4.78
C HIS A 149 0.12 -2.59 -5.73
N GLY A 150 1.22 -3.29 -5.45
CA GLY A 150 1.65 -4.45 -6.24
C GLY A 150 2.36 -4.11 -7.54
N VAL A 151 2.57 -2.83 -7.87
CA VAL A 151 3.35 -2.42 -9.05
C VAL A 151 4.82 -2.71 -8.77
N ALA A 152 5.50 -3.45 -9.65
CA ALA A 152 6.91 -3.75 -9.46
C ALA A 152 7.76 -2.48 -9.56
N ILE A 153 8.84 -2.43 -8.80
CA ILE A 153 9.79 -1.30 -8.81
C ILE A 153 10.40 -1.09 -10.20
N MET A 154 10.51 -2.16 -11.00
CA MET A 154 11.05 -2.10 -12.36
C MET A 154 10.02 -1.62 -13.40
N ASP A 155 8.73 -1.70 -13.09
CA ASP A 155 7.63 -1.36 -14.02
C ASP A 155 7.16 0.10 -13.88
N ILE A 156 7.84 0.88 -13.04
CA ILE A 156 7.51 2.29 -12.81
C ILE A 156 8.36 3.17 -13.71
N ASP A 157 7.74 4.18 -14.30
CA ASP A 157 8.38 5.21 -15.10
C ASP A 157 7.63 6.56 -14.93
N HIS A 158 8.10 7.58 -15.62
CA HIS A 158 7.50 8.92 -15.60
C HIS A 158 6.05 8.92 -16.12
N GLN A 159 5.75 8.16 -17.17
CA GLN A 159 4.42 8.11 -17.78
C GLN A 159 3.41 7.42 -16.86
N LYS A 160 3.81 6.34 -16.19
CA LYS A 160 3.01 5.59 -15.23
C LYS A 160 2.69 6.45 -14.01
N ILE A 161 3.64 7.25 -13.54
CA ILE A 161 3.39 8.18 -12.43
C ILE A 161 2.47 9.31 -12.84
N ASP A 162 2.67 9.89 -14.02
CA ASP A 162 1.81 10.97 -14.49
C ASP A 162 0.35 10.52 -14.61
N SER A 163 0.13 9.40 -15.31
CA SER A 163 -1.21 8.84 -15.53
C SER A 163 -1.88 8.23 -14.28
N ALA A 164 -1.12 7.59 -13.38
CA ALA A 164 -1.71 6.93 -12.21
C ALA A 164 -1.80 7.82 -10.97
N LEU A 165 -0.98 8.87 -10.84
CA LEU A 165 -0.92 9.73 -9.67
C LEU A 165 -1.19 11.20 -9.99
N ILE A 166 -0.45 11.81 -10.92
CA ILE A 166 -0.47 13.27 -11.11
C ILE A 166 -1.79 13.73 -11.74
N GLN A 167 -2.15 13.19 -12.92
CA GLN A 167 -3.38 13.55 -13.62
C GLN A 167 -4.63 13.27 -12.76
N PRO A 168 -4.80 12.07 -12.15
CA PRO A 168 -5.97 11.80 -11.32
C PRO A 168 -6.09 12.73 -10.12
N MET A 169 -4.98 13.15 -9.51
CA MET A 169 -5.04 14.09 -8.39
C MET A 169 -5.46 15.50 -8.84
N PHE A 170 -4.99 15.97 -10.00
CA PHE A 170 -5.44 17.26 -10.53
C PHE A 170 -6.91 17.23 -10.94
N GLU A 171 -7.37 16.15 -11.58
CA GLU A 171 -8.77 15.95 -11.95
C GLU A 171 -9.70 15.95 -10.72
N GLN A 172 -9.22 15.41 -9.59
CA GLN A 172 -9.92 15.45 -8.30
C GLN A 172 -9.87 16.80 -7.59
N GLY A 173 -9.17 17.79 -8.15
CA GLY A 173 -9.11 19.16 -7.62
C GLY A 173 -8.11 19.36 -6.48
N TYR A 174 -7.12 18.47 -6.32
CA TYR A 174 -6.07 18.68 -5.32
C TYR A 174 -5.18 19.88 -5.69
N SER A 175 -4.66 20.56 -4.66
CA SER A 175 -3.76 21.70 -4.86
C SER A 175 -2.42 21.27 -5.46
N VAL A 176 -1.79 22.16 -6.24
CA VAL A 176 -0.45 21.94 -6.82
C VAL A 176 0.59 21.57 -5.77
N SER A 177 0.54 22.20 -4.59
CA SER A 177 1.45 21.89 -3.49
C SER A 177 1.26 20.47 -2.96
N TYR A 178 0.01 19.98 -2.87
CA TYR A 178 -0.29 18.63 -2.41
C TYR A 178 0.11 17.56 -3.44
N VAL A 179 -0.14 17.80 -4.72
CA VAL A 179 0.32 16.92 -5.81
C VAL A 179 1.84 16.82 -5.81
N ARG A 180 2.53 17.97 -5.73
CA ARG A 180 4.00 18.01 -5.61
C ARG A 180 4.49 17.23 -4.40
N ALA A 181 3.85 17.38 -3.24
CA ALA A 181 4.26 16.69 -2.02
C ALA A 181 4.15 15.16 -2.17
N ASN A 182 3.09 14.64 -2.82
CA ASN A 182 2.93 13.21 -3.09
C ASN A 182 3.96 12.68 -4.10
N PHE A 183 4.24 13.44 -5.16
CA PHE A 183 5.31 13.11 -6.09
C PHE A 183 6.70 13.10 -5.42
N PHE A 184 6.99 14.11 -4.59
CA PHE A 184 8.26 14.18 -3.86
C PHE A 184 8.43 13.05 -2.85
N LEU A 185 7.37 12.59 -2.20
CA LEU A 185 7.41 11.40 -1.36
C LEU A 185 7.91 10.19 -2.14
N LEU A 186 7.34 9.93 -3.31
CA LEU A 186 7.75 8.85 -4.19
C LEU A 186 9.22 9.01 -4.63
N LYS A 187 9.56 10.17 -5.19
CA LYS A 187 10.93 10.49 -5.65
C LYS A 187 11.97 10.31 -4.55
N THR A 188 11.68 10.78 -3.33
CA THR A 188 12.59 10.68 -2.19
C THR A 188 12.74 9.24 -1.73
N ALA A 189 11.66 8.45 -1.71
CA ALA A 189 11.73 7.06 -1.33
C ALA A 189 12.66 6.27 -2.27
N PHE A 190 12.51 6.44 -3.59
CA PHE A 190 13.39 5.80 -4.59
C PHE A 190 14.84 6.28 -4.49
N SER A 191 15.05 7.59 -4.35
CA SER A 191 16.40 8.16 -4.23
C SER A 191 17.14 7.61 -3.01
N ILE A 192 16.48 7.52 -1.85
CA ILE A 192 17.09 6.95 -0.65
C ILE A 192 17.31 5.44 -0.81
N ALA A 193 16.37 4.71 -1.42
CA ALA A 193 16.53 3.28 -1.68
C ALA A 193 17.75 3.00 -2.57
N ARG A 194 17.95 3.77 -3.65
CA ARG A 194 19.13 3.68 -4.52
C ARG A 194 20.41 4.04 -3.77
N ARG A 195 20.41 5.15 -3.02
CA ARG A 195 21.58 5.57 -2.23
C ARG A 195 22.02 4.52 -1.21
N LEU A 196 21.08 3.79 -0.63
CA LEU A 196 21.34 2.69 0.31
C LEU A 196 21.53 1.33 -0.38
N LYS A 197 21.59 1.30 -1.73
CA LYS A 197 21.81 0.10 -2.55
C LYS A 197 20.75 -1.00 -2.37
N TYR A 198 19.52 -0.63 -2.01
CA TYR A 198 18.40 -1.58 -1.97
C TYR A 198 17.76 -1.81 -3.33
N ILE A 199 17.98 -0.88 -4.25
CA ILE A 199 17.61 -1.00 -5.67
C ILE A 199 18.83 -0.61 -6.51
N THR A 200 18.95 -1.23 -7.68
CA THR A 200 20.03 -1.00 -8.63
C THR A 200 19.83 0.28 -9.43
N THR A 201 18.60 0.51 -9.90
CA THR A 201 18.21 1.67 -10.71
C THR A 201 17.17 2.51 -9.98
N ASN A 202 17.26 3.83 -10.14
CA ASN A 202 16.16 4.74 -9.77
C ASN A 202 15.46 5.16 -11.06
N PRO A 203 14.23 4.70 -11.32
CA PRO A 203 13.45 5.06 -12.51
C PRO A 203 13.04 6.54 -12.53
N LEU A 204 13.17 7.25 -11.40
CA LEU A 204 12.83 8.67 -11.21
C LEU A 204 14.08 9.56 -11.10
N SER A 205 15.23 9.04 -11.52
CA SER A 205 16.50 9.76 -11.51
C SER A 205 16.59 10.78 -12.61
#